data_AF-A0A124SPW2-F1
#
_entry.id   AF-A0A124SPW2-F1
#
_cell.length_a   1.000
_cell.length_b   1.000
_cell.length_c   1.000
_cell.angle_alpha   90.00
_cell.angle_beta   90.00
_cell.angle_gamma   90.00
#
_symmetry.space_group_name_H-M   'P 1'
#
loop_
_entity.id
_entity.type
_entity.pdbx_description
1 polymer ?
#
loop_
_entity_poly.entity_id
_entity_poly.type
_entity_poly.pdbx_seq_one_letter_code
_entity_poly.pdbx_strand_id
1 'polypeptide(L)'
;MFLIRSLAAACLLLAGCIAAAHAETYPPEVSRTIDKLQSRCAGKSNDPKAAACIEYKATLARTVPPAVQALMRQEEVVDGKCRNGAAPKLLPDGQYAPGSACAQRELMMKTIRQHGWCWGHTDMDSYHPGWVICHPGEWQ
;
A
#
# COMPACT_ATOMS: atom_id res chain seq x y z
N MET A 1 27.25 -37.78 9.28
CA MET A 1 26.09 -37.29 8.49
C MET A 1 25.06 -36.73 9.48
N PHE A 2 24.35 -35.65 9.13
CA PHE A 2 23.35 -34.90 9.93
C PHE A 2 23.86 -33.70 10.74
N LEU A 3 24.36 -32.67 10.05
CA LEU A 3 24.61 -31.34 10.64
C LEU A 3 24.27 -30.20 9.66
N ILE A 4 23.15 -30.28 8.93
CA ILE A 4 22.73 -29.18 8.02
C ILE A 4 21.19 -29.03 7.89
N ARG A 5 20.38 -29.57 8.81
CA ARG A 5 18.90 -29.49 8.67
C ARG A 5 18.21 -28.41 9.50
N SER A 6 18.92 -27.67 10.35
CA SER A 6 18.26 -26.77 11.32
C SER A 6 18.23 -25.29 10.94
N LEU A 7 18.91 -24.85 9.88
CA LEU A 7 18.92 -23.43 9.48
C LEU A 7 17.77 -23.04 8.53
N ALA A 8 17.29 -23.97 7.70
CA ALA A 8 16.18 -23.69 6.77
C ALA A 8 14.82 -23.61 7.48
N ALA A 9 14.62 -24.36 8.57
CA ALA A 9 13.37 -24.35 9.33
C ALA A 9 13.20 -23.07 10.17
N ALA A 10 14.30 -22.47 10.64
CA ALA A 10 14.25 -21.23 11.42
C ALA A 10 13.91 -19.99 10.56
N CYS A 11 14.37 -19.94 9.30
CA CYS A 11 14.02 -18.84 8.39
C CYS A 11 12.56 -18.89 7.92
N LEU A 12 11.96 -20.08 7.78
CA LEU A 12 10.56 -20.23 7.37
C LEU A 12 9.57 -19.86 8.48
N LEU A 13 9.95 -20.03 9.75
CA LEU A 13 9.11 -19.63 10.89
C LEU A 13 9.11 -18.11 11.11
N LEU A 14 10.23 -17.42 10.84
CA LEU A 14 10.31 -15.96 10.98
C LEU A 14 9.55 -15.21 9.87
N ALA A 15 9.54 -15.72 8.64
CA ALA A 15 8.76 -15.11 7.55
C ALA A 15 7.24 -15.29 7.75
N GLY A 16 6.81 -16.41 8.32
CA GLY A 16 5.39 -16.69 8.62
C GLY A 16 4.82 -15.85 9.77
N CYS A 17 5.63 -15.50 10.77
CA CYS A 17 5.18 -14.69 11.91
C CYS A 17 5.00 -13.20 11.60
N ILE A 18 5.76 -12.64 10.65
CA ILE A 18 5.64 -11.21 10.28
C ILE A 18 4.36 -10.98 9.46
N ALA A 19 3.97 -11.99 8.70
CA ALA A 19 2.86 -11.97 7.77
C ALA A 19 1.51 -11.80 8.50
N ALA A 20 1.20 -12.66 9.47
CA ALA A 20 -0.09 -12.66 10.16
C ALA A 20 -0.30 -11.47 11.13
N ALA A 21 0.76 -10.76 11.53
CA ALA A 21 0.67 -9.76 12.59
C ALA A 21 0.02 -8.43 12.15
N HIS A 22 0.06 -8.07 10.84
CA HIS A 22 -0.18 -6.68 10.43
C HIS A 22 -1.64 -6.23 10.32
N ALA A 23 -2.54 -7.05 9.73
CA ALA A 23 -3.97 -6.75 9.73
C ALA A 23 -4.56 -6.83 11.16
N GLU A 24 -3.99 -7.67 12.01
CA GLU A 24 -4.32 -7.78 13.44
C GLU A 24 -3.71 -6.65 14.29
N THR A 25 -2.78 -5.85 13.73
CA THR A 25 -2.16 -4.72 14.46
C THR A 25 -3.13 -3.56 14.64
N TYR A 26 -4.08 -3.38 13.71
CA TYR A 26 -5.05 -2.30 13.78
C TYR A 26 -6.42 -2.83 14.20
N PRO A 27 -7.06 -2.24 15.21
CA PRO A 27 -8.41 -2.63 15.58
C PRO A 27 -9.39 -2.51 14.39
N PRO A 28 -10.36 -3.43 14.23
CA PRO A 28 -11.29 -3.42 13.10
C PRO A 28 -12.09 -2.10 12.94
N GLU A 29 -12.33 -1.38 14.03
CA GLU A 29 -12.94 -0.05 14.00
C GLU A 29 -12.06 1.02 13.34
N VAL A 30 -10.73 0.90 13.43
CA VAL A 30 -9.79 1.82 12.78
C VAL A 30 -9.83 1.62 11.27
N SER A 31 -9.76 0.37 10.80
CA SER A 31 -9.90 0.06 9.36
C SER A 31 -11.22 0.62 8.82
N ARG A 32 -12.35 0.23 9.41
CA ARG A 32 -13.69 0.70 8.98
C ARG A 32 -13.82 2.22 8.96
N THR A 33 -13.18 2.91 9.91
CA THR A 33 -13.19 4.38 9.95
C THR A 33 -12.42 4.96 8.77
N ILE A 34 -11.22 4.45 8.49
CA ILE A 34 -10.40 4.87 7.34
C ILE A 34 -11.14 4.59 6.04
N ASP A 35 -11.73 3.40 5.88
CA ASP A 35 -12.44 3.00 4.66
C ASP A 35 -13.65 3.91 4.40
N LYS A 36 -14.44 4.21 5.45
CA LYS A 36 -15.58 5.13 5.37
C LYS A 36 -15.14 6.56 5.00
N LEU A 37 -14.05 7.04 5.58
CA LEU A 37 -13.52 8.39 5.28
C LEU A 37 -12.97 8.46 3.85
N GLN A 38 -12.27 7.43 3.41
CA GLN A 38 -11.76 7.29 2.05
C GLN A 38 -12.92 7.30 1.05
N SER A 39 -13.96 6.47 1.27
CA SER A 39 -15.14 6.42 0.41
C SER A 39 -15.88 7.77 0.34
N ARG A 40 -16.03 8.47 1.48
CA ARG A 40 -16.63 9.82 1.50
C ARG A 40 -15.76 10.85 0.75
N CYS A 41 -14.45 10.76 0.86
CA CYS A 41 -13.53 11.63 0.13
C CYS A 41 -13.59 11.36 -1.40
N ALA A 42 -13.60 10.08 -1.78
CA ALA A 42 -13.79 9.64 -3.16
C ALA A 42 -15.11 10.15 -3.74
N GLY A 43 -16.22 10.06 -2.99
CA GLY A 43 -17.52 10.64 -3.38
C GLY A 43 -17.52 12.17 -3.52
N LYS A 44 -16.44 12.86 -3.14
CA LYS A 44 -16.18 14.28 -3.38
C LYS A 44 -15.11 14.50 -4.45
N SER A 45 -14.92 13.54 -5.34
CA SER A 45 -13.91 13.59 -6.41
C SER A 45 -12.48 13.79 -5.90
N ASN A 46 -12.20 13.35 -4.67
CA ASN A 46 -10.93 13.61 -3.98
C ASN A 46 -10.56 15.10 -3.87
N ASP A 47 -11.54 16.02 -3.81
CA ASP A 47 -11.28 17.45 -3.60
C ASP A 47 -10.50 17.64 -2.28
N PRO A 48 -9.24 18.12 -2.32
CA PRO A 48 -8.41 18.27 -1.13
C PRO A 48 -8.98 19.27 -0.12
N LYS A 49 -9.91 20.14 -0.53
CA LYS A 49 -10.58 21.12 0.34
C LYS A 49 -11.87 20.58 0.95
N ALA A 50 -12.39 19.45 0.47
CA ALA A 50 -13.58 18.84 1.04
C ALA A 50 -13.30 18.34 2.46
N ALA A 51 -14.20 18.64 3.41
CA ALA A 51 -14.03 18.27 4.82
C ALA A 51 -13.75 16.77 5.02
N ALA A 52 -14.43 15.90 4.25
CA ALA A 52 -14.21 14.45 4.29
C ALA A 52 -12.78 14.05 3.87
N CYS A 53 -12.19 14.75 2.90
CA CYS A 53 -10.82 14.49 2.45
C CYS A 53 -9.77 15.02 3.43
N ILE A 54 -10.03 16.15 4.06
CA ILE A 54 -9.17 16.69 5.14
C ILE A 54 -9.18 15.71 6.32
N GLU A 55 -10.35 15.23 6.74
CA GLU A 55 -10.51 14.28 7.83
C GLU A 55 -9.84 12.93 7.52
N TYR A 56 -10.01 12.42 6.30
CA TYR A 56 -9.33 11.22 5.80
C TYR A 56 -7.80 11.36 5.89
N LYS A 57 -7.22 12.42 5.31
CA LYS A 57 -5.76 12.66 5.33
C LYS A 57 -5.22 12.84 6.74
N ALA A 58 -5.93 13.56 7.61
CA ALA A 58 -5.54 13.74 9.00
C ALA A 58 -5.59 12.42 9.77
N THR A 59 -6.55 11.56 9.48
CA THR A 59 -6.64 10.22 10.09
C THR A 59 -5.49 9.34 9.64
N LEU A 60 -5.19 9.29 8.33
CA LEU A 60 -4.00 8.60 7.83
C LEU A 60 -2.71 9.10 8.49
N ALA A 61 -2.52 10.41 8.60
CA ALA A 61 -1.32 10.99 9.21
C ALA A 61 -1.12 10.61 10.68
N ARG A 62 -2.19 10.24 11.40
CA ARG A 62 -2.12 9.75 12.78
C ARG A 62 -1.97 8.23 12.88
N THR A 63 -2.52 7.48 11.93
CA THR A 63 -2.55 6.01 11.97
C THR A 63 -1.34 5.38 11.29
N VAL A 64 -0.90 5.92 10.15
CA VAL A 64 0.19 5.34 9.35
C VAL A 64 1.52 5.53 10.09
N PRO A 65 2.35 4.49 10.26
CA PRO A 65 3.67 4.63 10.85
C PRO A 65 4.56 5.61 10.06
N PRO A 66 5.42 6.42 10.69
CA PRO A 66 6.22 7.43 10.00
C PRO A 66 7.07 6.91 8.82
N ALA A 67 7.61 5.70 8.94
CA ALA A 67 8.36 5.06 7.86
C ALA A 67 7.47 4.79 6.63
N VAL A 68 6.24 4.32 6.85
CA VAL A 68 5.27 4.08 5.78
C VAL A 68 4.74 5.40 5.20
N GLN A 69 4.56 6.44 6.02
CA GLN A 69 4.22 7.78 5.51
C GLN A 69 5.29 8.33 4.57
N ALA A 70 6.57 8.09 4.87
CA ALA A 70 7.67 8.49 3.99
C ALA A 70 7.62 7.75 2.65
N LEU A 71 7.31 6.45 2.67
CA LEU A 71 7.10 5.67 1.45
C LEU A 71 5.90 6.18 0.64
N MET A 72 4.75 6.44 1.27
CA MET A 72 3.56 6.97 0.59
C MET A 72 3.82 8.33 -0.08
N ARG A 73 4.54 9.24 0.60
CA ARG A 73 4.93 10.54 0.00
C ARG A 73 5.88 10.38 -1.18
N GLN A 74 6.83 9.46 -1.09
CA GLN A 74 7.74 9.17 -2.20
C GLN A 74 6.98 8.52 -3.37
N GLU A 75 5.99 7.66 -3.10
CA GLU A 75 5.16 7.02 -4.12
C GLU A 75 4.34 8.08 -4.87
N GLU A 76 3.74 9.05 -4.18
CA GLU A 76 3.00 10.15 -4.82
C GLU A 76 3.87 10.97 -5.79
N VAL A 77 5.13 11.25 -5.40
CA VAL A 77 6.09 11.95 -6.27
C VAL A 77 6.44 11.11 -7.51
N VAL A 78 6.65 9.81 -7.33
CA VAL A 78 7.00 8.89 -8.42
C VAL A 78 5.80 8.60 -9.32
N ASP A 79 4.58 8.51 -8.79
CA ASP A 79 3.34 8.42 -9.55
C ASP A 79 3.14 9.65 -10.44
N GLY A 80 3.37 10.85 -9.90
CA GLY A 80 3.34 12.07 -10.69
C GLY A 80 4.31 12.03 -11.88
N LYS A 81 5.51 11.46 -11.70
CA LYS A 81 6.48 11.25 -12.80
C LYS A 81 6.05 10.15 -13.76
N CYS A 82 5.45 9.07 -13.26
CA CYS A 82 4.94 7.99 -14.09
C CYS A 82 3.80 8.47 -15.01
N ARG A 83 2.87 9.27 -14.48
CA ARG A 83 1.69 9.75 -15.21
C ARG A 83 1.97 10.90 -16.18
N ASN A 84 2.93 11.76 -15.84
CA ASN A 84 3.23 12.96 -16.63
C ASN A 84 4.57 12.91 -17.37
N GLY A 85 5.34 11.84 -17.18
CA GLY A 85 6.65 11.65 -17.81
C GLY A 85 6.59 10.98 -19.17
N ALA A 86 7.77 10.62 -19.69
CA ALA A 86 7.85 9.83 -20.91
C ALA A 86 7.17 8.47 -20.71
N ALA A 87 6.40 8.03 -21.72
CA ALA A 87 5.76 6.73 -21.71
C ALA A 87 6.83 5.64 -21.49
N PRO A 88 6.73 4.84 -20.41
CA PRO A 88 7.71 3.81 -20.12
C PRO A 88 7.61 2.68 -21.14
N LYS A 89 8.74 2.04 -21.44
CA LYS A 89 8.75 0.79 -22.20
C LYS A 89 8.10 -0.30 -21.35
N LEU A 90 7.15 -1.03 -21.93
CA LEU A 90 6.64 -2.28 -21.37
C LEU A 90 7.48 -3.45 -21.88
N LEU A 91 7.75 -4.41 -20.99
CA LEU A 91 8.34 -5.69 -21.31
C LEU A 91 7.26 -6.66 -21.82
N PRO A 92 7.62 -7.76 -22.51
CA PRO A 92 6.66 -8.72 -23.05
C PRO A 92 5.74 -9.37 -22.00
N ASP A 93 6.15 -9.38 -20.73
CA ASP A 93 5.38 -9.89 -19.60
C ASP A 93 4.44 -8.84 -18.98
N GLY A 94 4.35 -7.65 -19.57
CA GLY A 94 3.50 -6.56 -19.12
C GLY A 94 4.10 -5.70 -18.00
N GLN A 95 5.31 -6.01 -17.52
CA GLN A 95 5.99 -5.18 -16.53
C GLN A 95 6.62 -3.94 -17.17
N TYR A 96 6.71 -2.85 -16.41
CA TYR A 96 7.50 -1.70 -16.85
C TYR A 96 8.99 -2.04 -16.86
N ALA A 97 9.70 -1.52 -17.86
CA ALA A 97 11.15 -1.66 -17.92
C ALA A 97 11.81 -1.09 -16.64
N PRO A 98 12.80 -1.80 -16.07
CA PRO A 98 13.53 -1.33 -14.89
C PRO A 98 14.11 0.08 -15.09
N GLY A 99 14.12 0.87 -14.03
CA GLY A 99 14.62 2.25 -14.05
C GLY A 99 13.61 3.29 -14.55
N SER A 100 12.43 2.88 -15.04
CA SER A 100 11.33 3.81 -15.30
C SER A 100 10.65 4.26 -14.00
N ALA A 101 10.04 5.45 -14.02
CA ALA A 101 9.25 5.95 -12.88
C ALA A 101 8.08 5.01 -12.55
N CYS A 102 7.44 4.41 -13.55
CA CYS A 102 6.34 3.47 -13.32
C CYS A 102 6.81 2.15 -12.68
N ALA A 103 7.96 1.61 -13.10
CA ALA A 103 8.55 0.44 -12.41
C ALA A 103 8.91 0.76 -10.95
N GLN A 104 9.46 1.96 -10.70
CA GLN A 104 9.75 2.41 -9.34
C GLN A 104 8.46 2.55 -8.52
N ARG A 105 7.40 3.12 -9.10
CA ARG A 105 6.09 3.24 -8.45
C ARG A 105 5.55 1.88 -8.03
N GLU A 106 5.56 0.90 -8.93
CA GLU A 106 5.08 -0.46 -8.63
C GLU A 106 5.86 -1.11 -7.49
N LEU A 107 7.19 -0.96 -7.47
CA LEU A 107 8.03 -1.45 -6.38
C LEU A 107 7.66 -0.77 -5.05
N MET A 108 7.41 0.53 -5.07
CA MET A 108 7.01 1.29 -3.87
C MET A 108 5.63 0.85 -3.37
N MET A 109 4.64 0.72 -4.26
CA MET A 109 3.32 0.22 -3.89
C MET A 109 3.39 -1.20 -3.29
N LYS A 110 4.22 -2.08 -3.87
CA LYS A 110 4.48 -3.42 -3.32
C LYS A 110 5.07 -3.34 -1.91
N THR A 111 6.03 -2.45 -1.69
CA THR A 111 6.66 -2.25 -0.38
C THR A 111 5.65 -1.72 0.65
N ILE A 112 4.82 -0.73 0.28
CA ILE A 112 3.77 -0.18 1.15
C ILE A 112 2.74 -1.27 1.49
N ARG A 113 2.36 -2.09 0.51
CA ARG A 113 1.48 -3.25 0.70
C ARG A 113 2.04 -4.27 1.69
N GLN A 114 3.34 -4.57 1.61
CA GLN A 114 4.02 -5.46 2.58
C GLN A 114 3.98 -4.90 4.01
N HIS A 115 3.77 -3.58 4.18
CA HIS A 115 3.53 -2.95 5.47
C HIS A 115 2.04 -2.91 5.88
N GLY A 116 1.17 -3.63 5.18
CA GLY A 116 -0.26 -3.73 5.48
C GLY A 116 -1.10 -2.54 5.00
N TRP A 117 -0.60 -1.74 4.04
CA TRP A 117 -1.32 -0.61 3.48
C TRP A 117 -1.61 -0.80 1.98
N CYS A 118 -2.88 -0.74 1.62
CA CYS A 118 -3.35 -1.03 0.27
C CYS A 118 -3.90 0.24 -0.38
N TRP A 119 -3.73 0.37 -1.69
CA TRP A 119 -4.30 1.46 -2.47
C TRP A 119 -5.70 1.06 -2.94
N GLY A 120 -6.66 1.24 -2.03
CA GLY A 120 -7.98 0.64 -2.09
C GLY A 120 -7.97 -0.87 -1.82
N HIS A 121 -9.16 -1.48 -1.82
CA HIS A 121 -9.36 -2.92 -1.74
C HIS A 121 -9.63 -3.50 -3.11
N THR A 122 -9.40 -4.79 -3.24
CA THR A 122 -9.66 -5.57 -4.46
C THR A 122 -11.14 -5.61 -4.85
N ASP A 123 -12.05 -5.41 -3.89
CA ASP A 123 -13.50 -5.37 -4.08
C ASP A 123 -14.09 -3.95 -4.20
N MET A 124 -13.27 -2.90 -4.11
CA MET A 124 -13.73 -1.52 -4.27
C MET A 124 -13.87 -1.12 -5.74
N ASP A 125 -14.99 -0.48 -6.07
CA ASP A 125 -15.18 0.18 -7.36
C ASP A 125 -14.12 1.29 -7.54
N SER A 126 -13.21 1.03 -8.47
CA SER A 126 -11.86 1.60 -8.58
C SER A 126 -11.78 3.05 -9.10
N TYR A 127 -12.88 3.81 -9.10
CA TYR A 127 -12.86 5.14 -9.72
C TYR A 127 -11.96 6.12 -8.96
N HIS A 128 -11.88 6.00 -7.63
CA HIS A 128 -11.13 6.92 -6.75
C HIS A 128 -10.50 6.21 -5.55
N PRO A 129 -9.52 5.30 -5.76
CA PRO A 129 -8.82 4.62 -4.67
C PRO A 129 -7.96 5.57 -3.82
N GLY A 130 -7.72 5.18 -2.58
CA GLY A 130 -6.81 5.85 -1.65
C GLY A 130 -6.18 4.84 -0.69
N TRP A 131 -5.14 5.24 0.06
CA TRP A 131 -4.52 4.37 1.06
C TRP A 131 -5.50 3.97 2.17
N VAL A 132 -5.61 2.67 2.39
CA VAL A 132 -6.41 2.01 3.43
C VAL A 132 -5.57 0.90 4.07
N ILE A 133 -6.04 0.36 5.20
CA ILE A 133 -5.40 -0.82 5.79
C ILE A 133 -5.80 -2.03 4.93
N CYS A 134 -4.85 -2.84 4.51
CA CYS A 134 -5.13 -4.03 3.70
C CYS A 134 -6.07 -4.99 4.45
N HIS A 135 -7.03 -5.59 3.73
CA HIS A 135 -7.77 -6.73 4.29
C HIS A 135 -6.87 -7.97 4.44
N PRO A 136 -7.24 -8.92 5.31
CA PRO A 136 -6.53 -10.20 5.40
C PRO A 136 -6.39 -10.85 4.01
N GLY A 137 -5.15 -11.13 3.59
CA GLY A 137 -4.84 -11.74 2.29
C GLY A 137 -4.46 -10.75 1.18
N GLU A 138 -4.68 -9.44 1.34
CA GLU A 138 -4.33 -8.43 0.31
C GLU A 138 -2.87 -7.95 0.37
N TRP A 139 -2.13 -8.31 1.42
CA TRP A 139 -0.77 -7.82 1.67
C TRP A 139 0.35 -8.78 1.21
N GLN A 140 0.00 -9.88 0.53
CA GLN A 140 0.94 -10.91 0.02
C GLN A 140 1.67 -10.48 -1.27
#